data_AF-A0A916I2W6-F1
#
_entry.id   AF-A0A916I2W6-F1
#
_cell.length_a   1.000
_cell.length_b   1.000
_cell.length_c   1.000
_cell.angle_alpha   90.00
_cell.angle_beta   90.00
_cell.angle_gamma   90.00
#
_symmetry.space_group_name_H-M   'P 1'
#
loop_
_entity.id
_entity.type
_entity.pdbx_description
1 polymer ?
#
loop_
_entity_poly.entity_id
_entity_poly.type
_entity_poly.pdbx_seq_one_letter_code
_entity_poly.pdbx_strand_id
1 'polypeptide(L)'
;MGRLLLVHPCPVCNYHIEGELHEGDSGVDTAFLRNHFGLGLCPHCREIVSILIPNSEQEIADALKRARSALVQMEADAAIGDLEARDRLPVFQRALDNFNADVPAALIECSRCGSTEVEILPGLDEGVLDSGSAWIQCPRCEEGQLLVETIGTWDE
;
A
#
# COMPACT_ATOMS: atom_id res chain seq x y z
N MET A 1 6.71 -4.47 1.70
CA MET A 1 5.89 -5.69 1.78
C MET A 1 4.47 -5.40 1.33
N GLY A 2 4.12 -5.17 0.06
CA GLY A 2 2.74 -4.84 -0.33
C GLY A 2 1.92 -6.00 -0.89
N ARG A 3 0.58 -5.98 -0.78
CA ARG A 3 -0.35 -6.99 -1.35
C ARG A 3 -1.23 -6.51 -2.51
N LEU A 4 -1.04 -7.04 -3.71
CA LEU A 4 -1.95 -6.75 -4.82
C LEU A 4 -3.31 -7.37 -4.55
N LEU A 5 -4.36 -6.54 -4.62
CA LEU A 5 -5.72 -6.92 -4.29
C LEU A 5 -6.61 -6.88 -5.54
N LEU A 6 -7.44 -7.92 -5.69
CA LEU A 6 -8.55 -7.96 -6.62
C LEU A 6 -9.86 -7.75 -5.86
N VAL A 7 -10.69 -6.82 -6.33
CA VAL A 7 -12.04 -6.63 -5.78
C VAL A 7 -13.06 -7.15 -6.77
N HIS A 8 -13.81 -8.15 -6.33
CA HIS A 8 -14.86 -8.76 -7.12
C HIS A 8 -16.09 -7.86 -7.23
N PRO A 9 -16.83 -7.90 -8.35
CA PRO A 9 -18.05 -7.12 -8.50
C PRO A 9 -19.08 -7.43 -7.42
N CYS A 10 -19.84 -6.41 -7.01
CA CYS A 10 -20.93 -6.58 -6.07
C CYS A 10 -22.00 -7.51 -6.68
N PRO A 11 -22.39 -8.60 -5.99
CA PRO A 11 -23.37 -9.55 -6.52
C PRO A 11 -24.79 -8.98 -6.61
N VAL A 12 -25.07 -7.85 -5.94
CA VAL A 12 -26.39 -7.20 -5.91
C VAL A 12 -26.53 -6.18 -7.04
N CYS A 13 -25.58 -5.25 -7.17
CA CYS A 13 -25.69 -4.12 -8.10
C CYS A 13 -24.67 -4.15 -9.26
N ASN A 14 -23.82 -5.17 -9.35
CA ASN A 14 -22.74 -5.31 -10.35
C ASN A 14 -21.74 -4.14 -10.39
N TYR A 15 -21.65 -3.39 -9.29
CA TYR A 15 -20.58 -2.41 -9.10
C TYR A 15 -19.23 -3.10 -9.11
N HIS A 16 -18.26 -2.58 -9.86
CA HIS A 16 -16.90 -3.11 -9.96
C HIS A 16 -15.90 -1.96 -9.88
N ILE A 17 -14.68 -2.30 -9.44
CA ILE A 17 -13.56 -1.39 -9.39
C ILE A 17 -12.67 -1.67 -10.61
N GLU A 18 -12.25 -0.62 -11.30
CA GLU A 18 -11.34 -0.73 -12.43
C GLU A 18 -9.89 -0.61 -11.93
N GLY A 19 -9.10 -1.67 -12.11
CA GLY A 19 -7.66 -1.68 -11.79
C GLY A 19 -7.28 -2.44 -10.52
N GLU A 20 -5.98 -2.57 -10.31
CA GLU A 20 -5.40 -3.23 -9.14
C GLU A 20 -5.36 -2.30 -7.94
N LEU A 21 -5.74 -2.82 -6.77
CA LEU A 21 -5.61 -2.10 -5.51
C LEU A 21 -4.36 -2.57 -4.75
N HIS A 22 -3.80 -1.65 -3.98
CA HIS A 22 -2.60 -1.80 -3.20
C HIS A 22 -2.92 -1.58 -1.71
N GLU A 23 -2.49 -2.51 -0.85
CA GLU A 23 -2.52 -2.43 0.62
C GLU A 23 -1.16 -2.80 1.26
N GLY A 24 -0.71 -1.99 2.22
CA GLY A 24 0.50 -2.22 3.01
C GLY A 24 1.66 -1.26 2.74
N ASP A 25 2.80 -1.52 3.38
CA ASP A 25 4.01 -0.70 3.29
C ASP A 25 4.82 -1.04 2.02
N SER A 26 4.93 -0.14 1.04
CA SER A 26 5.89 -0.35 -0.06
C SER A 26 7.31 -0.04 0.43
N GLY A 27 8.27 -0.96 0.27
CA GLY A 27 9.44 -0.97 1.18
C GLY A 27 10.61 -0.04 0.85
N VAL A 28 10.59 0.69 -0.27
CA VAL A 28 11.85 1.07 -0.95
C VAL A 28 12.00 2.57 -1.26
N ASP A 29 10.91 3.33 -1.28
CA ASP A 29 10.95 4.79 -1.54
C ASP A 29 10.82 5.58 -0.23
N THR A 30 11.47 6.75 -0.16
CA THR A 30 11.24 7.76 0.89
C THR A 30 9.76 8.07 1.14
N ALA A 31 8.95 8.10 0.08
CA ALA A 31 7.51 8.28 0.17
C ALA A 31 6.87 7.16 1.00
N PHE A 32 7.35 5.93 0.87
CA PHE A 32 6.78 4.78 1.57
C PHE A 32 7.48 4.44 2.90
N LEU A 33 8.61 5.06 3.21
CA LEU A 33 9.14 5.09 4.59
C LEU A 33 8.26 5.94 5.51
N ARG A 34 7.60 6.97 4.95
CA ARG A 34 6.74 7.90 5.68
C ARG A 34 5.26 7.62 5.53
N ASN A 35 4.88 6.81 4.56
CA ASN A 35 3.48 6.52 4.24
C ASN A 35 3.33 5.04 3.91
N HIS A 36 2.11 4.52 4.02
CA HIS A 36 1.75 3.20 3.54
C HIS A 36 0.55 3.30 2.62
N PHE A 37 0.36 2.29 1.76
CA PHE A 37 -0.88 2.18 1.01
C PHE A 37 -1.99 1.67 1.92
N GLY A 38 -3.13 2.34 1.88
CA GLY A 38 -4.36 1.84 2.46
C GLY A 38 -5.50 1.90 1.45
N LEU A 39 -6.61 1.26 1.81
CA LEU A 39 -7.85 1.38 1.05
C LEU A 39 -8.73 2.46 1.67
N GLY A 40 -9.28 3.31 0.80
CA GLY A 40 -10.22 4.35 1.17
C GLY A 40 -11.48 4.29 0.34
N LEU A 41 -12.60 4.67 0.94
CA LEU A 41 -13.86 4.94 0.25
C LEU A 41 -13.96 6.44 -0.02
N CYS A 42 -14.09 6.82 -1.29
CA CYS A 42 -14.40 8.20 -1.64
C CYS A 42 -15.93 8.41 -1.69
N PRO A 43 -16.53 9.22 -0.80
CA PRO A 43 -17.96 9.50 -0.81
C PRO A 43 -18.42 10.27 -2.06
N HIS A 44 -17.53 11.05 -2.69
CA HIS A 44 -17.89 11.85 -3.86
C HIS A 44 -18.14 11.00 -5.11
N CYS A 45 -17.20 10.14 -5.48
CA CYS A 45 -17.37 9.26 -6.65
C CYS A 45 -17.94 7.89 -6.28
N ARG A 46 -18.05 7.56 -4.99
CA ARG A 46 -18.50 6.26 -4.45
C ARG A 46 -17.64 5.10 -4.94
N GLU A 47 -16.33 5.33 -4.91
CA GLU A 47 -15.34 4.36 -5.38
C GLU A 47 -14.40 4.00 -4.24
N ILE A 48 -13.98 2.75 -4.22
CA ILE A 48 -12.90 2.29 -3.35
C ILE A 48 -11.60 2.49 -4.13
N VAL A 49 -10.63 3.12 -3.48
CA VAL A 49 -9.38 3.57 -4.08
C VAL A 49 -8.21 3.24 -3.16
N SER A 50 -7.03 3.02 -3.75
CA SER A 50 -5.77 3.03 -3.00
C SER A 50 -5.35 4.46 -2.72
N ILE A 51 -4.94 4.71 -1.48
CA ILE A 51 -4.50 6.02 -0.99
C ILE A 51 -3.18 5.87 -0.22
N LEU A 52 -2.41 6.95 -0.13
CA LEU A 52 -1.21 7.02 0.71
C LEU A 52 -1.56 7.61 2.07
N ILE A 53 -1.43 6.80 3.11
CA ILE A 53 -1.72 7.16 4.49
C ILE A 53 -0.40 7.44 5.21
N PRO A 54 -0.28 8.55 5.97
CA PRO A 54 0.93 8.80 6.73
C PRO A 54 1.11 7.77 7.85
N ASN A 55 2.32 7.25 7.96
CA ASN A 55 2.73 6.38 9.07
C ASN A 55 2.74 7.18 10.37
N SER A 56 2.30 6.55 11.46
CA SER A 56 2.55 7.00 12.83
C SER A 56 4.05 6.99 13.15
N GLU A 57 4.47 7.70 14.20
CA GLU A 57 5.87 7.73 14.62
C GLU A 57 6.45 6.33 14.88
N GLN A 58 5.64 5.43 15.43
CA GLN A 58 6.04 4.05 15.68
C GLN A 58 6.21 3.27 14.37
N GLU A 59 5.26 3.39 13.44
CA GLU A 59 5.34 2.74 12.12
C GLU A 59 6.54 3.26 11.31
N ILE A 60 6.84 4.55 11.39
CA ILE A 60 8.06 5.13 10.79
C ILE A 60 9.31 4.48 11.38
N ALA A 61 9.39 4.38 12.71
CA ALA A 61 10.55 3.77 13.38
C ALA A 61 10.74 2.31 12.97
N ASP A 62 9.65 1.55 12.85
CA ASP A 62 9.67 0.16 12.43
C ASP A 62 10.02 0.01 10.95
N ALA A 63 9.47 0.85 10.07
CA ALA A 63 9.81 0.89 8.65
C ALA A 63 11.30 1.20 8.43
N LEU A 64 11.84 2.18 9.15
CA LEU A 64 13.28 2.51 9.11
C LEU A 64 14.15 1.36 9.59
N LYS A 65 13.73 0.65 10.64
CA LYS A 65 14.44 -0.52 11.16
C LYS A 65 14.44 -1.65 10.14
N ARG A 66 13.30 -1.93 9.50
CA ARG A 66 13.17 -2.92 8.42
C ARG A 66 14.06 -2.56 7.23
N ALA A 67 13.97 -1.32 6.75
CA ALA A 67 14.76 -0.84 5.61
C ALA A 67 16.27 -0.92 5.86
N ARG A 68 16.74 -0.58 7.07
CA ARG A 68 18.15 -0.74 7.45
C ARG A 68 18.60 -2.19 7.47
N SER A 69 17.73 -3.09 7.93
CA SER A 69 18.03 -4.53 7.96
C SER A 69 18.09 -5.11 6.54
N ALA A 70 17.16 -4.69 5.66
CA ALA A 70 17.15 -5.04 4.25
C ALA A 70 18.39 -4.53 3.51
N LEU A 71 18.85 -3.31 3.83
CA LEU A 71 20.07 -2.75 3.26
C LEU A 71 21.30 -3.63 3.57
N VAL A 72 21.47 -4.06 4.83
CA VAL A 72 22.60 -4.93 5.21
C VAL A 72 22.58 -6.25 4.44
N GLN A 73 21.39 -6.83 4.27
CA GLN A 73 21.23 -8.06 3.49
C GLN A 73 21.59 -7.81 2.02
N MET A 74 21.08 -6.73 1.42
CA MET A 74 21.36 -6.35 0.03
C MET A 74 22.84 -6.05 -0.21
N GLU A 75 23.55 -5.45 0.76
CA GLU A 75 25.00 -5.26 0.69
C GLU A 75 25.75 -6.59 0.68
N ALA A 76 25.32 -7.55 1.49
CA ALA A 76 25.89 -8.90 1.50
C ALA A 76 25.65 -9.63 0.17
N ASP A 77 24.44 -9.54 -0.37
CA ASP A 77 24.04 -10.16 -1.64
C ASP A 77 24.82 -9.54 -2.81
N ALA A 78 24.96 -8.22 -2.82
CA ALA A 78 25.76 -7.50 -3.82
C ALA A 78 27.25 -7.87 -3.75
N ALA A 79 27.78 -8.15 -2.54
CA ALA A 79 29.16 -8.56 -2.35
C ALA A 79 29.44 -9.97 -2.90
N ILE A 80 28.47 -10.90 -2.84
CA ILE A 80 28.59 -12.25 -3.40
C ILE A 80 28.26 -12.32 -4.91
N GLY A 81 27.90 -11.19 -5.52
CA GLY A 81 27.74 -11.06 -6.97
C GLY A 81 26.31 -11.08 -7.47
N ASP A 82 25.32 -10.93 -6.60
CA ASP A 82 23.93 -10.71 -7.00
C ASP A 82 23.82 -9.38 -7.77
N LEU A 83 23.37 -9.46 -9.02
CA LEU A 83 23.27 -8.30 -9.91
C LEU A 83 22.09 -7.40 -9.56
N GLU A 84 20.97 -7.98 -9.13
CA GLU A 84 19.78 -7.22 -8.74
C GLU A 84 20.07 -6.43 -7.46
N ALA A 85 20.70 -7.07 -6.48
CA ALA A 85 21.13 -6.40 -5.25
C ALA A 85 22.11 -5.26 -5.55
N ARG A 86 23.08 -5.46 -6.46
CA ARG A 86 24.02 -4.42 -6.89
C ARG A 86 23.32 -3.21 -7.52
N ASP A 87 22.31 -3.46 -8.35
CA ASP A 87 21.60 -2.39 -9.06
C ASP A 87 20.63 -1.64 -8.13
N ARG A 88 19.99 -2.33 -7.18
CA ARG A 88 19.03 -1.74 -6.22
C ARG A 88 19.71 -1.05 -5.04
N LEU A 89 20.90 -1.49 -4.63
CA LEU A 89 21.61 -0.98 -3.45
C LEU A 89 21.77 0.56 -3.42
N PRO A 90 22.17 1.24 -4.52
CA PRO A 90 22.29 2.70 -4.53
C PRO A 90 20.94 3.42 -4.35
N VAL A 91 19.83 2.80 -4.78
CA VAL A 91 18.48 3.36 -4.62
C VAL A 91 18.07 3.31 -3.16
N PHE A 92 18.27 2.17 -2.51
CA PHE A 92 17.99 1.98 -1.08
C PHE A 92 18.81 2.90 -0.18
N GLN A 93 20.13 3.00 -0.43
CA GLN A 93 21.01 3.90 0.33
C GLN A 93 20.54 5.35 0.21
N ARG A 94 20.23 5.80 -1.01
CA ARG A 94 19.72 7.15 -1.26
C ARG A 94 18.39 7.41 -0.57
N ALA A 95 17.48 6.44 -0.54
CA ALA A 95 16.20 6.59 0.12
C ALA A 95 16.36 6.78 1.64
N LEU A 96 17.27 6.04 2.27
CA LEU A 96 17.57 6.19 3.70
C LEU A 96 18.30 7.51 4.02
N ASP A 97 19.27 7.90 3.20
CA ASP A 97 20.01 9.16 3.37
C ASP A 97 19.09 10.38 3.22
N ASN A 98 18.13 10.30 2.29
CA ASN A 98 17.16 11.35 2.03
C ASN A 98 15.87 11.22 2.85
N PHE A 99 15.81 10.30 3.82
CA PHE A 99 14.59 10.13 4.65
C PHE A 99 14.17 11.45 5.33
N ASN A 100 15.14 12.26 5.75
CA ASN A 100 14.91 13.57 6.38
C ASN A 100 14.63 14.70 5.37
N ALA A 101 14.73 14.44 4.07
CA ALA A 101 14.37 15.42 3.06
C ALA A 101 12.86 15.72 3.10
N ASP A 102 12.46 16.82 2.48
CA ASP A 102 11.07 17.25 2.39
C ASP A 102 10.31 16.31 1.44
N VAL A 103 9.88 15.16 1.96
CA VAL A 103 9.06 14.18 1.25
C VAL A 103 7.66 14.76 1.13
N PRO A 104 6.98 14.64 -0.04
CA PRO A 104 5.60 15.06 -0.18
C PRO A 104 4.74 14.54 0.97
N ALA A 105 3.91 15.41 1.54
CA ALA A 105 2.95 15.02 2.56
C ALA A 105 2.04 13.90 2.01
N ALA A 106 1.62 12.98 2.88
CA ALA A 106 0.66 11.95 2.54
C ALA A 106 -0.55 12.54 1.84
N LEU A 107 -0.93 11.95 0.70
CA LEU A 107 -2.10 12.36 -0.05
C LEU A 107 -3.23 11.39 0.26
N ILE A 108 -4.06 11.77 1.24
CA ILE A 108 -5.41 11.24 1.37
C ILE A 108 -6.25 11.89 0.27
N GLU A 109 -6.00 11.50 -0.97
CA GLU A 109 -6.68 12.01 -2.15
C GLU A 109 -7.21 10.84 -2.97
N CYS A 110 -8.46 10.93 -3.41
CA CYS A 110 -9.08 9.94 -4.26
C CYS A 110 -8.39 9.93 -5.63
N SER A 111 -7.71 8.82 -5.97
CA SER A 111 -7.02 8.64 -7.24
C SER A 111 -7.92 8.76 -8.48
N ARG A 112 -9.25 8.64 -8.32
CA ARG A 112 -10.22 8.75 -9.41
C ARG A 112 -10.75 10.17 -9.64
N CYS A 113 -11.07 10.91 -8.57
CA CYS A 113 -11.76 12.20 -8.68
C CYS A 113 -11.02 13.38 -8.03
N GLY A 114 -9.90 13.14 -7.37
CA GLY A 114 -9.09 14.17 -6.71
C GLY A 114 -9.67 14.71 -5.39
N SER A 115 -10.74 14.08 -4.88
CA SER A 115 -11.32 14.48 -3.60
C SER A 115 -10.37 14.17 -2.45
N THR A 116 -10.18 15.13 -1.53
CA THR A 116 -9.49 14.91 -0.25
C THR A 116 -10.40 14.33 0.83
N GLU A 117 -11.71 14.34 0.60
CA GLU A 117 -12.67 13.62 1.45
C GLU A 117 -12.62 12.15 1.03
N VAL A 118 -11.84 11.36 1.76
CA VAL A 118 -11.76 9.90 1.64
C VAL A 118 -11.84 9.31 3.04
N GLU A 119 -12.74 8.34 3.22
CA GLU A 119 -12.88 7.59 4.45
C GLU A 119 -11.95 6.37 4.39
N ILE A 120 -10.93 6.34 5.25
CA ILE A 120 -10.03 5.18 5.37
C ILE A 120 -10.87 3.99 5.87
N LEU A 121 -10.85 2.88 5.14
CA LEU A 121 -11.56 1.67 5.56
C LEU A 121 -10.81 1.01 6.71
N PRO A 122 -11.37 0.98 7.94
CA PRO A 122 -10.70 0.34 9.07
C PRO A 122 -10.73 -1.18 8.91
N GLY A 123 -9.65 -1.86 9.28
CA GLY A 123 -9.70 -3.31 9.57
C GLY A 123 -9.69 -4.24 8.36
N LEU A 124 -9.08 -3.86 7.25
CA LEU A 124 -8.41 -4.84 6.39
C LEU A 124 -7.02 -5.11 6.98
N ASP A 125 -6.99 -5.66 8.19
CA ASP A 125 -5.73 -5.99 8.82
C ASP A 125 -5.01 -7.11 8.05
N GLU A 126 -3.70 -7.24 8.28
CA GLU A 126 -2.90 -8.24 7.60
C GLU A 126 -3.47 -9.65 7.73
N GLY A 127 -4.11 -9.97 8.87
CA GLY A 127 -4.66 -11.29 9.14
C GLY A 127 -5.91 -11.63 8.30
N VAL A 128 -6.77 -10.64 8.06
CA VAL A 128 -7.97 -10.82 7.22
C VAL A 128 -7.56 -11.08 5.77
N LEU A 129 -6.60 -10.32 5.25
CA LEU A 129 -6.12 -10.50 3.87
C LEU A 129 -5.27 -11.77 3.68
N ASP A 130 -4.55 -12.22 4.72
CA ASP A 130 -3.82 -13.50 4.71
C ASP A 130 -4.74 -14.72 4.64
N SER A 131 -5.99 -14.58 5.09
CA SER A 131 -7.00 -15.63 4.92
C SER A 131 -7.44 -15.81 3.46
N GLY A 132 -6.97 -14.95 2.55
CA GLY A 132 -7.23 -15.00 1.11
C GLY A 132 -8.54 -14.33 0.69
N SER A 133 -9.34 -13.81 1.64
CA SER A 133 -10.61 -13.15 1.34
C SER A 133 -11.02 -12.19 2.44
N ALA A 134 -11.44 -10.98 2.06
CA ALA A 134 -12.07 -10.00 2.94
C ALA A 134 -13.39 -9.49 2.34
N TRP A 135 -14.38 -9.22 3.17
CA TRP A 135 -15.65 -8.66 2.72
C TRP A 135 -15.79 -7.21 3.18
N ILE A 136 -16.04 -6.31 2.24
CA ILE A 136 -16.28 -4.88 2.51
C ILE A 136 -17.66 -4.48 2.01
N GLN A 137 -18.24 -3.43 2.61
CA GLN A 137 -19.56 -2.93 2.22
C GLN A 137 -19.52 -2.33 0.81
N CYS A 138 -20.54 -2.60 0.00
CA CYS A 138 -20.65 -2.01 -1.32
C CYS A 138 -20.95 -0.50 -1.21
N PRO A 139 -20.19 0.37 -1.89
CA PRO A 139 -20.43 1.81 -1.82
C PRO A 139 -21.67 2.28 -2.62
N ARG A 140 -22.31 1.37 -3.39
CA ARG A 140 -23.45 1.71 -4.24
C ARG A 140 -24.80 1.17 -3.76
N CYS A 141 -24.83 0.14 -2.92
CA CYS A 141 -26.07 -0.42 -2.38
C CYS A 141 -25.88 -0.94 -0.95
N GLU A 142 -26.89 -0.78 -0.11
CA GLU A 142 -26.82 -1.09 1.32
C GLU A 142 -26.78 -2.60 1.60
N GLU A 143 -27.36 -3.41 0.71
CA GLU A 143 -27.44 -4.86 0.86
C GLU A 143 -26.25 -5.60 0.25
N GLY A 144 -25.36 -4.88 -0.42
CA GLY A 144 -24.25 -5.45 -1.19
C GLY A 144 -22.95 -5.50 -0.41
N GLN A 145 -22.17 -6.56 -0.65
CA GLN A 145 -20.79 -6.67 -0.18
C GLN A 145 -19.87 -6.98 -1.36
N LEU A 146 -18.62 -6.54 -1.26
CA LEU A 146 -17.56 -6.81 -2.21
C LEU A 146 -16.57 -7.77 -1.58
N LEU A 147 -16.20 -8.82 -2.31
CA LEU A 147 -15.12 -9.72 -1.93
C LEU A 147 -13.80 -9.12 -2.42
N VAL A 148 -12.82 -9.04 -1.53
CA VAL A 148 -11.47 -8.60 -1.81
C VAL A 148 -10.54 -9.80 -1.60
N GLU A 149 -9.73 -10.14 -2.60
CA GLU A 149 -8.79 -11.25 -2.53
C GLU A 149 -7.36 -10.76 -2.76
N THR A 150 -6.42 -11.34 -2.03
CA THR A 150 -4.99 -11.16 -2.29
C THR A 150 -4.62 -11.99 -3.52
N ILE A 151 -4.23 -11.32 -4.60
CA ILE A 151 -3.83 -11.98 -5.86
C ILE A 151 -2.31 -12.04 -6.05
N GLY A 152 -1.57 -11.34 -5.20
CA GLY A 152 -0.11 -11.35 -5.23
C GLY A 152 0.48 -10.36 -4.25
N THR A 153 1.78 -10.14 -4.39
CA THR A 153 2.53 -9.13 -3.64
C THR A 153 3.23 -8.22 -4.62
N TRP A 154 3.40 -6.94 -4.27
CA TRP A 154 4.26 -6.05 -5.02
C TRP A 154 5.37 -5.56 -4.09
N ASP A 155 6.62 -5.82 -4.49
CA ASP A 155 7.87 -5.16 -4.08
C ASP A 155 9.04 -5.66 -4.97
N GLU A 156 8.71 -6.32 -6.08
CA GLU A 156 9.64 -6.72 -7.13
C GLU A 156 9.99 -5.52 -8.01
#